data_AF-A0A0K8V3K0-F1
#
_entry.id   AF-A0A0K8V3K0-F1
#
_cell.length_a   1.000
_cell.length_b   1.000
_cell.length_c   1.000
_cell.angle_alpha   90.00
_cell.angle_beta   90.00
_cell.angle_gamma   90.00
#
_symmetry.space_group_name_H-M   'P 1'
#
loop_
_entity.id
_entity.type
_entity.pdbx_description
1 polymer ?
#
loop_
_entity_poly.entity_id
_entity_poly.type
_entity_poly.pdbx_seq_one_letter_code
_entity_poly.pdbx_strand_id
1 'polypeptide(L)'
;LASGFLEERLPMFFISLPPWYQNEHPDFVKNLKINQHRLTTPYDIYATLKHILEEADSEIQVPYVNGSTSGYSIFREIPEERTCEDASIPEHWCTCISYETV
;
A
#
# COMPACT_ATOMS: atom_id res chain seq x y z
N LEU A 1 8.69 4.18 26.34
CA LEU A 1 7.61 3.18 26.22
C LEU A 1 8.08 2.10 25.26
N ALA A 2 7.88 0.82 25.58
CA ALA A 2 8.33 -0.28 24.71
C ALA A 2 7.70 -0.24 23.29
N SER A 3 6.60 0.50 23.13
CA SER A 3 5.85 0.67 21.88
C SER A 3 6.12 1.97 21.11
N GLY A 4 7.04 2.85 21.57
CA GLY A 4 7.25 4.17 20.94
C GLY A 4 7.73 4.09 19.49
N PHE A 5 8.44 3.02 19.13
CA PHE A 5 8.88 2.77 17.76
C PHE A 5 7.72 2.56 16.77
N LEU A 6 6.52 2.20 17.24
CA LEU A 6 5.35 2.02 16.37
C LEU A 6 4.86 3.35 15.82
N GLU A 7 4.87 4.42 16.62
CA GLU A 7 4.49 5.76 16.17
C GLU A 7 5.46 6.28 15.08
N GLU A 8 6.75 5.96 15.20
CA GLU A 8 7.77 6.33 14.21
C GLU A 8 7.65 5.52 12.91
N ARG A 9 7.14 4.29 12.96
CA ARG A 9 7.13 3.33 11.84
C ARG A 9 5.77 3.15 11.16
N LEU A 10 4.69 3.56 11.80
CA LEU A 10 3.32 3.48 11.29
C LEU A 10 2.71 4.89 11.15
N PRO A 11 3.22 5.72 10.24
CA PRO A 11 2.61 7.02 9.99
C PRO A 11 1.19 6.86 9.44
N MET A 12 0.29 7.75 9.85
CA MET A 12 -1.05 7.80 9.26
C MET A 12 -0.97 8.25 7.80
N PHE A 13 -1.66 7.53 6.92
CA PHE A 13 -1.77 7.86 5.51
C PHE A 13 -3.25 7.98 5.12
N PHE A 14 -3.64 9.14 4.60
CA PHE A 14 -5.01 9.43 4.21
C PHE A 14 -5.12 9.63 2.70
N ILE A 15 -6.20 9.10 2.11
CA ILE A 15 -6.49 9.21 0.69
C ILE A 15 -7.91 9.74 0.55
N SER A 16 -8.10 10.70 -0.34
CA SER A 16 -9.41 11.18 -0.74
C SER A 16 -9.49 11.14 -2.26
N LEU A 17 -10.50 10.45 -2.78
CA LEU A 17 -10.77 10.38 -4.21
C LEU A 17 -11.83 11.41 -4.60
N PRO A 18 -11.69 12.09 -5.75
CA PRO A 18 -12.75 12.94 -6.27
C PRO A 18 -14.07 12.18 -6.46
N PRO A 19 -15.25 12.80 -6.23
CA PRO A 19 -16.54 12.09 -6.33
C PRO A 19 -16.80 11.47 -7.70
N TRP A 20 -16.36 12.11 -8.79
CA TRP A 20 -16.51 11.58 -10.15
C TRP A 20 -15.71 10.29 -10.33
N TYR A 21 -14.49 10.22 -9.81
CA TYR A 21 -13.61 9.06 -9.90
C TYR A 21 -14.14 7.88 -9.08
N GLN A 22 -14.77 8.17 -7.93
CA GLN A 22 -15.44 7.14 -7.13
C GLN A 22 -16.63 6.50 -7.87
N ASN A 23 -17.37 7.28 -8.64
CA ASN A 23 -18.51 6.79 -9.42
C ASN A 23 -18.06 5.99 -10.65
N GLU A 24 -16.96 6.40 -11.28
CA GLU A 24 -16.41 5.74 -12.47
C GLU A 24 -15.70 4.43 -12.11
N HIS A 25 -15.01 4.38 -10.97
CA HIS A 25 -14.24 3.21 -10.52
C HIS A 25 -14.70 2.70 -9.14
N PRO A 26 -15.92 2.12 -9.02
CA PRO A 26 -16.43 1.60 -7.76
C PRO A 26 -15.56 0.46 -7.20
N ASP A 27 -14.90 -0.31 -8.07
CA ASP A 27 -13.97 -1.38 -7.67
C ASP A 27 -12.72 -0.83 -6.96
N PHE A 28 -12.20 0.33 -7.39
CA PHE A 28 -11.06 0.96 -6.72
C PHE A 28 -11.46 1.44 -5.32
N VAL A 29 -12.66 2.00 -5.17
CA VAL A 29 -13.20 2.40 -3.86
C VAL A 29 -13.37 1.18 -2.94
N LYS A 30 -13.87 0.07 -3.47
CA LYS A 30 -13.99 -1.20 -2.73
C LYS A 30 -12.62 -1.68 -2.24
N ASN A 31 -11.63 -1.73 -3.14
CA ASN A 31 -10.29 -2.20 -2.80
C ASN A 31 -9.58 -1.27 -1.82
N LEU A 32 -9.73 0.04 -1.94
CA LEU A 32 -9.23 1.01 -0.95
C LEU A 32 -9.83 0.75 0.44
N LYS A 33 -11.12 0.42 0.53
CA LYS A 33 -11.77 0.09 1.81
C LYS A 33 -11.22 -1.19 2.44
N ILE A 34 -10.96 -2.21 1.63
CA ILE A 34 -10.33 -3.45 2.09
C ILE A 34 -8.89 -3.16 2.56
N ASN A 35 -8.13 -2.42 1.76
CA ASN A 35 -6.72 -2.12 1.99
C ASN A 35 -6.45 -1.23 3.21
N GLN A 36 -7.45 -0.56 3.78
CA GLN A 36 -7.32 0.15 5.06
C GLN A 36 -6.83 -0.75 6.20
N HIS A 37 -7.09 -2.06 6.10
CA HIS A 37 -6.69 -3.05 7.10
C HIS A 37 -5.55 -3.96 6.58
N ARG A 38 -4.79 -3.52 5.56
CA ARG A 38 -3.69 -4.28 4.96
C ARG A 38 -2.35 -3.58 5.19
N LEU A 39 -1.27 -4.37 5.23
CA LEU A 39 0.08 -3.85 5.33
C LEU A 39 0.46 -3.13 4.02
N THR A 40 0.70 -1.82 4.13
CA THR A 40 1.10 -0.96 3.02
C THR A 40 2.43 -0.27 3.29
N THR A 41 3.13 0.10 2.22
CA THR A 41 4.40 0.82 2.26
C THR A 41 4.40 1.94 1.23
N PRO A 42 5.35 2.89 1.30
CA PRO A 42 5.52 3.90 0.26
C PRO A 42 5.75 3.32 -1.15
N TYR A 43 6.25 2.08 -1.26
CA TYR A 43 6.38 1.41 -2.56
C TYR A 43 5.02 1.11 -3.20
N ASP A 44 3.99 0.85 -2.41
CA ASP A 44 2.63 0.66 -2.91
C ASP A 44 2.05 1.96 -3.46
N ILE A 45 2.40 3.10 -2.86
CA ILE A 45 2.01 4.42 -3.35
C ILE A 45 2.69 4.70 -4.69
N TYR A 46 3.99 4.40 -4.80
CA TYR A 46 4.70 4.50 -6.08
C TYR A 46 4.06 3.62 -7.16
N ALA A 47 3.72 2.37 -6.85
CA ALA A 47 3.02 1.47 -7.76
C ALA A 47 1.62 2.00 -8.12
N THR A 48 0.93 2.65 -7.18
CA THR A 48 -0.37 3.28 -7.43
C THR A 48 -0.27 4.48 -8.36
N LEU A 49 0.73 5.33 -8.19
CA LEU A 49 0.95 6.47 -9.10
C LEU A 49 1.24 5.99 -10.52
N LYS A 50 2.00 4.91 -10.70
CA LYS A 50 2.18 4.28 -12.01
C LYS A 50 0.85 3.78 -12.59
N HIS A 51 0.07 3.08 -11.79
CA HIS A 51 -1.25 2.58 -12.21
C HIS A 51 -2.17 3.73 -12.65
N ILE A 52 -2.13 4.89 -11.99
CA ILE A 52 -2.89 6.08 -12.42
C ILE A 52 -2.43 6.57 -13.80
N LEU A 53 -1.13 6.57 -14.07
CA LEU A 53 -0.59 6.99 -15.37
C LEU A 53 -1.00 6.02 -16.48
N GLU A 54 -0.93 4.71 -16.22
CA GLU A 54 -1.37 3.66 -17.14
C GLU A 54 -2.88 3.72 -17.43
N GLU A 55 -3.69 4.05 -16.42
CA GLU A 55 -5.14 4.25 -16.56
C GLU A 55 -5.46 5.51 -17.38
N ALA A 56 -4.66 6.57 -17.22
CA ALA A 56 -4.84 7.82 -17.97
C ALA A 56 -4.44 7.69 -19.44
N ASP A 57 -3.41 6.88 -19.73
CA ASP A 57 -2.95 6.63 -21.09
C ASP A 57 -2.32 5.22 -21.19
N SER A 58 -2.98 4.36 -21.96
CA SER A 58 -2.58 2.97 -22.16
C SER A 58 -1.27 2.82 -22.96
N GLU A 59 -0.78 3.88 -23.61
CA GLU A 59 0.53 3.88 -24.27
C GLU A 59 1.68 4.12 -23.27
N ILE A 60 1.39 4.65 -22.07
CA ILE A 60 2.37 4.81 -21.00
C ILE A 60 2.64 3.45 -20.35
N GLN A 61 3.62 2.73 -20.87
CA GLN A 61 4.18 1.56 -20.19
C GLN A 61 5.28 2.01 -19.25
N VAL A 62 4.98 2.14 -17.95
CA VAL A 62 6.02 2.45 -16.98
C VAL A 62 6.81 1.17 -16.73
N PRO A 63 8.10 1.08 -17.10
CA PRO A 63 8.85 -0.15 -16.95
C PRO A 63 8.82 -0.58 -15.48
N TYR A 64 8.37 -1.81 -15.24
CA TYR A 64 8.63 -2.51 -14.00
C TYR A 64 10.14 -2.74 -13.94
N VAL A 65 10.83 -2.01 -13.06
CA VAL A 65 12.24 -2.26 -12.78
C VAL A 65 12.29 -3.63 -12.13
N ASN A 66 12.67 -4.64 -12.92
CA ASN A 66 12.77 -6.03 -12.49
C ASN A 66 13.57 -6.12 -11.18
N GLY A 67 12.88 -6.42 -10.09
CA GLY A 67 13.47 -7.04 -8.90
C GLY A 67 13.77 -6.18 -7.67
N SER A 68 13.26 -4.95 -7.51
CA SER A 68 13.60 -4.17 -6.29
C SER A 68 12.46 -3.49 -5.53
N THR A 69 11.22 -3.46 -6.04
CA THR A 69 10.10 -2.81 -5.34
C THR A 69 8.84 -3.65 -5.45
N SER A 70 8.60 -4.51 -4.44
CA SER A 70 7.39 -5.34 -4.31
C SER A 70 6.17 -4.51 -3.88
N GLY A 71 5.92 -3.41 -4.58
CA GLY A 71 4.79 -2.53 -4.37
C GLY A 71 3.56 -3.00 -5.14
N TYR A 72 2.42 -3.09 -4.47
CA TYR A 72 1.11 -3.31 -5.08
C TYR A 72 0.40 -1.97 -5.25
N SER A 73 -0.31 -1.77 -6.36
CA SER A 73 -1.24 -0.64 -6.42
C SER A 73 -2.35 -0.85 -5.39
N ILE A 74 -2.61 0.16 -4.56
CA ILE A 74 -3.67 0.15 -3.53
C ILE A 74 -5.08 0.21 -4.13
N PHE A 75 -5.21 0.39 -5.44
CA PHE A 75 -6.48 0.22 -6.17
C PHE A 75 -6.80 -1.25 -6.47
N ARG A 76 -5.86 -2.17 -6.23
CA ARG A 76 -6.06 -3.62 -6.24
C ARG A 76 -6.05 -4.14 -4.82
N GLU A 77 -6.72 -5.25 -4.57
CA GLU A 77 -6.71 -5.87 -3.25
C GLU A 77 -5.30 -6.34 -2.89
N ILE A 78 -4.79 -5.88 -1.74
CA ILE A 78 -3.51 -6.32 -1.19
C ILE A 78 -3.75 -7.62 -0.40
N PRO A 79 -2.91 -8.66 -0.58
CA PRO A 79 -3.06 -9.92 0.14
C PRO A 79 -3.10 -9.73 1.65
N GLU A 80 -4.02 -10.43 2.31
CA GLU A 80 -4.15 -10.46 3.77
C GLU A 80 -2.88 -11.00 4.45
N GLU A 81 -2.29 -12.03 3.85
CA GLU A 81 -1.14 -12.75 4.39
C GLU A 81 0.21 -12.08 4.04
N ARG A 82 0.20 -10.85 3.51
CA ARG A 82 1.42 -10.14 3.10
C ARG A 82 2.33 -9.91 4.29
N THR A 83 3.55 -10.44 4.21
CA THR A 83 4.57 -10.31 5.26
C THR A 83 5.41 -9.04 5.09
N CYS A 84 6.19 -8.69 6.12
CA CYS A 84 7.18 -7.60 6.02
C CYS A 84 8.21 -7.85 4.91
N GLU A 85 8.62 -9.11 4.71
CA GLU A 85 9.54 -9.49 3.63
C GLU A 85 8.91 -9.25 2.25
N ASP A 86 7.66 -9.67 2.05
CA ASP A 86 6.89 -9.40 0.82
C ASP A 86 6.74 -7.89 0.56
N ALA A 87 6.63 -7.11 1.63
CA ALA A 87 6.53 -5.65 1.57
C ALA A 87 7.88 -4.94 1.47
N SER A 88 9.00 -5.68 1.36
CA SER A 88 10.37 -5.13 1.34
C SER A 88 10.70 -4.26 2.57
N ILE A 89 10.10 -4.59 3.72
CA ILE A 89 10.37 -3.97 5.02
C ILE A 89 11.46 -4.81 5.72
N PRO A 90 12.64 -4.23 6.03
CA PRO A 90 13.66 -4.94 6.79
C PRO A 90 13.16 -5.37 8.16
N GLU A 91 13.62 -6.52 8.67
CA GLU A 91 13.18 -7.11 9.95
C GLU A 91 13.22 -6.10 11.11
N HIS A 92 14.29 -5.32 11.21
CA HIS A 92 14.45 -4.31 12.25
C HIS A 92 13.41 -3.17 12.21
N TRP A 93 12.76 -2.93 11.08
CA TRP A 93 11.65 -1.98 10.89
C TRP A 93 10.27 -2.65 10.93
N CYS A 94 10.20 -3.98 10.89
CA CYS A 94 8.94 -4.69 10.89
C CYS A 94 8.15 -4.43 12.18
N THR A 95 6.86 -4.15 12.04
CA THR A 95 5.94 -3.85 13.15
C THR A 95 4.94 -4.97 13.42
N CYS A 96 5.09 -6.12 12.76
CA CYS A 96 4.26 -7.32 12.95
C CYS A 96 4.56 -8.07 14.25
N ILE A 97 5.34 -7.49 15.18
CA ILE A 97 5.63 -8.08 16.48
C ILE A 97 4.36 -7.97 17.32
N SER A 98 3.82 -9.12 17.74
CA SER A 98 2.66 -9.20 18.62
C SER A 98 2.93 -8.45 19.92
N TYR A 99 2.01 -7.59 20.34
CA TYR A 99 2.02 -7.03 21.69
C TYR A 99 2.03 -8.19 22.69
N GLU A 100 3.08 -8.31 23.52
CA GLU A 100 2.97 -9.12 24.73
C GLU A 100 1.93 -8.43 25.62
N THR A 101 0.78 -9.06 25.80
CA THR A 101 -0.14 -8.70 26.87
C THR A 101 0.54 -9.03 28.19
N VAL A 102 1.08 -8.00 28.85
CA VAL A 102 1.51 -8.08 30.25
C VAL A 102 0.28 -8.08 31.15
#